data_AF-A0A482V7Y5-F1
#
_entry.id   AF-A0A482V7Y5-F1
#
_cell.length_a   1.000
_cell.length_b   1.000
_cell.length_c   1.000
_cell.angle_alpha   90.00
_cell.angle_beta   90.00
_cell.angle_gamma   90.00
#
_symmetry.space_group_name_H-M   'P 1'
#
loop_
_entity.id
_entity.type
_entity.pdbx_description
1 polymer ?
#
loop_
_entity_poly.entity_id
_entity_poly.type
_entity_poly.pdbx_seq_one_letter_code
_entity_poly.pdbx_strand_id
1 'polypeptide(L)'
;MTFITGRALHYVFKIPDRKQTALFYREILGMKVLRHEEFADGCEAACNGPYANRWSKTMVGYGPESNHFVVELTYNYGIKEYETGNDFLGITIKSSEVLKRAKAQNWPILNGNTLKAPGGYKFHIIDEPQPTDSDGPVHRAKAYGRIAFACPFDEQPAIAQKIEDHKQTILTPLISLDTPGKATVRVIILADPDGHEICFVDEEGFSQLSQVDPEGDKLLDRYIEKDKS
;
A
#
# COMPACT_ATOMS: atom_id res chain seq x y z
N MET A 1 -10.11 -30.14 -1.17
CA MET A 1 -9.13 -29.05 -1.41
C MET A 1 -9.34 -28.02 -0.32
N THR A 2 -8.33 -27.73 0.49
CA THR A 2 -8.39 -26.65 1.49
C THR A 2 -8.28 -25.33 0.75
N PHE A 3 -9.37 -24.55 0.79
CA PHE A 3 -9.40 -23.17 0.30
C PHE A 3 -8.62 -22.31 1.29
N ILE A 4 -7.75 -21.45 0.77
CA ILE A 4 -7.04 -20.44 1.59
C ILE A 4 -7.92 -19.20 1.59
N THR A 5 -8.29 -18.72 2.77
CA THR A 5 -9.07 -17.48 2.88
C THR A 5 -8.11 -16.30 2.81
N GLY A 6 -8.31 -15.40 1.84
CA GLY A 6 -7.43 -14.26 1.61
C GLY A 6 -8.19 -12.94 1.58
N ARG A 7 -7.78 -11.97 2.40
CA ARG A 7 -8.35 -10.61 2.41
C ARG A 7 -7.34 -9.64 1.80
N ALA A 8 -7.73 -8.90 0.75
CA ALA A 8 -6.87 -7.88 0.17
C ALA A 8 -6.66 -6.72 1.18
N LEU A 9 -5.41 -6.33 1.40
CA LEU A 9 -5.05 -5.34 2.42
C LEU A 9 -4.70 -3.99 1.80
N HIS A 10 -3.65 -3.98 1.00
CA HIS A 10 -3.11 -2.74 0.46
C HIS A 10 -2.25 -2.96 -0.77
N TYR A 11 -1.99 -1.84 -1.43
CA TYR A 11 -0.98 -1.73 -2.47
C TYR A 11 0.15 -0.80 -2.02
N VAL A 12 1.40 -1.19 -2.28
CA VAL A 12 2.58 -0.41 -1.89
C VAL A 12 3.06 0.49 -3.03
N PHE A 13 3.18 1.79 -2.77
CA PHE A 13 3.86 2.74 -3.65
C PHE A 13 5.15 3.27 -3.01
N LYS A 14 6.21 3.36 -3.80
CA LYS A 14 7.41 4.13 -3.44
C LYS A 14 7.17 5.59 -3.84
N ILE A 15 7.31 6.52 -2.91
CA ILE A 15 6.95 7.91 -3.15
C ILE A 15 8.19 8.82 -3.17
N PRO A 16 8.33 9.71 -4.17
CA PRO A 16 9.50 10.58 -4.28
C PRO A 16 9.40 11.86 -3.43
N ASP A 17 8.19 12.30 -3.14
CA ASP A 17 7.91 13.55 -2.41
C ASP A 17 6.77 13.33 -1.44
N ARG A 18 7.09 13.24 -0.15
CA ARG A 18 6.10 13.03 0.91
C ARG A 18 5.10 14.18 1.06
N LYS A 19 5.48 15.42 0.77
CA LYS A 19 4.62 16.61 0.97
C LYS A 19 3.57 16.69 -0.13
N GLN A 20 3.99 16.61 -1.39
CA GLN A 20 3.08 16.53 -2.54
C GLN A 20 2.19 15.28 -2.43
N THR A 21 2.75 14.16 -1.96
CA THR A 21 1.98 12.93 -1.77
C THR A 21 0.92 13.09 -0.69
N ALA A 22 1.27 13.64 0.48
CA ALA A 22 0.30 13.89 1.54
C ALA A 22 -0.86 14.77 1.04
N LEU A 23 -0.56 15.85 0.29
CA LEU A 23 -1.59 16.69 -0.33
C LEU A 23 -2.48 15.89 -1.29
N PHE A 24 -1.90 15.08 -2.17
CA PHE A 24 -2.69 14.28 -3.11
C PHE A 24 -3.64 13.31 -2.40
N TYR A 25 -3.16 12.51 -1.45
CA TYR A 25 -3.98 11.50 -0.79
C TYR A 25 -5.00 12.11 0.19
N ARG A 26 -4.62 13.15 0.95
CA ARG A 26 -5.52 13.81 1.93
C ARG A 26 -6.50 14.76 1.25
N GLU A 27 -5.99 15.71 0.48
CA GLU A 27 -6.78 16.84 0.00
C GLU A 27 -7.45 16.57 -1.35
N ILE A 28 -6.86 15.75 -2.21
CA ILE A 28 -7.45 15.42 -3.52
C ILE A 28 -8.31 14.17 -3.40
N LEU A 29 -7.72 13.06 -2.94
CA LEU A 29 -8.44 11.79 -2.82
C LEU A 29 -9.40 11.76 -1.62
N GLY A 30 -9.19 12.58 -0.59
CA GLY A 30 -10.03 12.59 0.62
C GLY A 30 -9.76 11.40 1.55
N MET A 31 -8.58 10.77 1.45
CA MET A 31 -8.17 9.69 2.33
C MET A 31 -7.65 10.24 3.67
N LYS A 32 -7.58 9.36 4.66
CA LYS A 32 -7.04 9.66 5.99
C LYS A 32 -5.74 8.91 6.20
N VAL A 33 -4.81 9.52 6.94
CA VAL A 33 -3.66 8.80 7.50
C VAL A 33 -4.16 7.87 8.58
N LEU A 34 -3.83 6.59 8.47
CA LEU A 34 -4.26 5.54 9.40
C LEU A 34 -3.15 5.23 10.40
N ARG A 35 -1.90 5.18 9.93
CA ARG A 35 -0.70 5.05 10.77
C ARG A 35 0.53 5.51 10.01
N HIS A 36 1.54 5.96 10.74
CA HIS A 36 2.82 6.39 10.20
C HIS A 36 3.96 5.80 11.04
N GLU A 37 4.93 5.19 10.39
CA GLU A 37 6.10 4.57 11.01
C GLU A 37 7.39 5.08 10.37
N GLU A 38 8.43 5.21 11.19
CA GLU A 38 9.77 5.64 10.78
C GLU A 38 10.77 4.55 11.13
N PHE A 39 11.64 4.23 10.18
CA PHE A 39 12.60 3.15 10.28
C PHE A 39 14.01 3.70 10.04
N ALA A 40 14.92 3.42 10.96
CA ALA A 40 16.31 3.87 10.87
C ALA A 40 17.11 3.09 9.81
N ASP A 41 16.81 1.80 9.67
CA ASP A 41 17.52 0.84 8.83
C ASP A 41 16.62 0.26 7.72
N GLY A 42 17.24 -0.30 6.69
CA GLY A 42 16.54 -1.02 5.63
C GLY A 42 15.78 -2.25 6.15
N CYS A 43 14.73 -2.66 5.44
CA CYS A 43 13.91 -3.79 5.85
C CYS A 43 14.46 -5.14 5.36
N GLU A 44 14.52 -6.16 6.22
CA GLU A 44 14.99 -7.51 5.87
C GLU A 44 14.21 -8.15 4.72
N ALA A 45 12.90 -7.88 4.63
CA ALA A 45 12.03 -8.33 3.53
C ALA A 45 11.99 -7.36 2.34
N ALA A 46 12.98 -6.47 2.23
CA ALA A 46 13.10 -5.44 1.21
C ALA A 46 11.80 -4.63 0.99
N CYS A 47 11.02 -4.40 2.06
CA CYS A 47 9.76 -3.65 1.98
C CYS A 47 9.95 -2.24 1.42
N ASN A 48 11.12 -1.63 1.67
CA ASN A 48 11.47 -0.33 1.14
C ASN A 48 12.23 -0.40 -0.21
N GLY A 49 12.49 -1.60 -0.72
CA GLY A 49 13.30 -1.87 -1.90
C GLY A 49 14.77 -2.18 -1.57
N PRO A 50 15.70 -2.03 -2.53
CA PRO A 50 17.11 -2.37 -2.34
C PRO A 50 17.89 -1.32 -1.52
N TYR A 51 17.20 -0.41 -0.83
CA TYR A 51 17.83 0.73 -0.20
C TYR A 51 18.09 0.49 1.29
N ALA A 52 19.30 0.83 1.74
CA ALA A 52 19.72 0.68 3.13
C ALA A 52 19.57 1.96 3.97
N ASN A 53 18.98 3.02 3.40
CA ASN A 53 18.77 4.29 4.07
C ASN A 53 17.54 4.25 5.00
N ARG A 54 17.48 5.25 5.87
CA ARG A 54 16.27 5.60 6.62
C ARG A 54 15.08 5.69 5.67
N TRP A 55 13.93 5.20 6.12
CA TRP A 55 12.67 5.25 5.37
C TRP A 55 11.48 5.40 6.30
N SER A 56 10.33 5.70 5.72
CA SER A 56 9.06 5.75 6.45
C SER A 56 7.97 5.02 5.70
N LYS A 57 7.01 4.50 6.46
CA LYS A 57 5.80 3.86 5.96
C LYS A 57 4.58 4.65 6.42
N THR A 58 3.72 5.05 5.50
CA THR A 58 2.45 5.72 5.83
C THR A 58 1.30 4.96 5.21
N MET A 59 0.35 4.52 6.03
CA MET A 59 -0.87 3.89 5.54
C MET A 59 -1.95 4.94 5.39
N VAL A 60 -2.57 5.01 4.21
CA VAL A 60 -3.64 5.96 3.91
C VAL A 60 -4.83 5.24 3.26
N GLY A 61 -6.04 5.59 3.67
CA GLY A 61 -7.25 4.96 3.14
C GLY A 61 -8.53 5.67 3.56
N TYR A 62 -9.67 5.11 3.16
CA TYR A 62 -11.00 5.65 3.51
C TYR A 62 -11.52 5.15 4.86
N GLY A 63 -10.87 4.15 5.46
CA GLY A 63 -11.20 3.60 6.76
C GLY A 63 -10.12 2.64 7.28
N PRO A 64 -10.36 2.00 8.44
CA PRO A 64 -9.38 1.11 9.08
C PRO A 64 -8.94 -0.07 8.18
N GLU A 65 -7.67 -0.46 8.29
CA GLU A 65 -7.06 -1.58 7.55
C GLU A 65 -7.72 -2.95 7.83
N SER A 66 -8.46 -3.08 8.93
CA SER A 66 -9.19 -4.30 9.28
C SER A 66 -10.34 -4.61 8.32
N ASN A 67 -10.89 -3.59 7.65
CA ASN A 67 -12.05 -3.74 6.76
C ASN A 67 -12.00 -2.89 5.49
N HIS A 68 -10.89 -2.22 5.20
CA HIS A 68 -10.71 -1.45 3.97
C HIS A 68 -9.46 -1.88 3.22
N PHE A 69 -9.52 -1.81 1.89
CA PHE A 69 -8.31 -1.77 1.07
C PHE A 69 -7.68 -0.38 1.18
N VAL A 70 -6.39 -0.32 1.50
CA VAL A 70 -5.66 0.94 1.72
C VAL A 70 -4.43 1.04 0.84
N VAL A 71 -3.70 2.14 0.95
CA VAL A 71 -2.44 2.37 0.23
C VAL A 71 -1.31 2.50 1.24
N GLU A 72 -0.26 1.71 1.05
CA GLU A 72 1.00 1.83 1.77
C GLU A 72 1.94 2.76 0.99
N LEU A 73 2.37 3.85 1.61
CA LEU A 73 3.29 4.83 1.03
C LEU A 73 4.68 4.66 1.67
N THR A 74 5.63 4.21 0.88
CA THR A 74 7.03 4.03 1.27
C THR A 74 7.85 5.21 0.79
N TYR A 75 8.40 5.99 1.72
CA TYR A 75 9.31 7.09 1.41
C TYR A 75 10.73 6.73 1.87
N ASN A 76 11.69 6.72 0.93
CA ASN A 76 13.10 6.52 1.23
C ASN A 76 13.80 7.88 1.25
N TYR A 77 14.45 8.23 2.37
CA TYR A 77 15.06 9.55 2.54
C TYR A 77 16.17 9.82 1.52
N GLY A 78 16.08 10.93 0.79
CA GLY A 78 17.05 11.31 -0.24
C GLY A 78 16.84 10.65 -1.61
N ILE A 79 15.85 9.77 -1.77
CA ILE A 79 15.50 9.18 -3.07
C ILE A 79 14.30 9.95 -3.65
N LYS A 80 14.56 10.75 -4.69
CA LYS A 80 13.58 11.69 -5.26
C LYS A 80 12.94 11.20 -6.55
N GLU A 81 13.41 10.10 -7.11
CA GLU A 81 12.91 9.56 -8.37
C GLU A 81 12.94 8.03 -8.31
N TYR A 82 11.93 7.42 -8.91
CA TYR A 82 11.85 5.99 -9.12
C TYR A 82 11.52 5.77 -10.59
N GLU A 83 12.27 4.89 -11.25
CA GLU A 83 11.97 4.50 -12.62
C GLU A 83 10.63 3.76 -12.65
N THR A 84 9.69 4.25 -13.45
CA THR A 84 8.36 3.65 -13.59
C THR A 84 8.35 2.65 -14.74
N GLY A 85 7.87 1.44 -14.48
CA GLY A 85 7.58 0.45 -15.51
C GLY A 85 6.24 0.70 -16.20
N ASN A 86 5.86 -0.24 -17.05
CA ASN A 86 4.49 -0.41 -17.53
C ASN A 86 3.72 -1.42 -16.68
N ASP A 87 4.33 -1.85 -15.57
CA ASP A 87 3.77 -2.75 -14.60
C ASP A 87 2.53 -2.11 -14.03
N PHE A 88 2.51 -0.96 -13.36
CA PHE A 88 1.29 -0.36 -12.80
C PHE A 88 0.50 0.55 -13.78
N LEU A 89 -0.84 0.38 -13.83
CA LEU A 89 -1.76 0.97 -14.81
C LEU A 89 -2.78 1.87 -14.12
N GLY A 90 -3.17 1.55 -12.88
CA GLY A 90 -3.93 2.45 -12.03
C GLY A 90 -4.75 1.78 -10.94
N ILE A 91 -5.16 2.58 -9.95
CA ILE A 91 -6.23 2.25 -9.01
C ILE A 91 -7.51 2.96 -9.47
N THR A 92 -8.64 2.27 -9.44
CA THR A 92 -9.94 2.87 -9.75
C THR A 92 -10.65 3.26 -8.46
N ILE A 93 -11.12 4.50 -8.37
CA ILE A 93 -11.88 5.02 -7.23
C ILE A 93 -13.23 5.52 -7.73
N LYS A 94 -14.31 5.12 -7.04
CA LYS A 94 -15.65 5.66 -7.27
C LYS A 94 -15.89 6.83 -6.32
N SER A 95 -15.80 8.06 -6.83
CA SER A 95 -16.07 9.27 -6.04
C SER A 95 -16.18 10.53 -6.91
N SER A 96 -17.37 11.11 -6.96
CA SER A 96 -17.59 12.43 -7.58
C SER A 96 -16.87 13.57 -6.84
N GLU A 97 -16.69 13.45 -5.53
CA GLU A 97 -16.01 14.47 -4.72
C GLU A 97 -14.51 14.60 -5.03
N VAL A 98 -13.86 13.53 -5.48
CA VAL A 98 -12.44 13.57 -5.88
C VAL A 98 -12.23 14.55 -7.04
N LEU A 99 -13.11 14.52 -8.05
CA LEU A 99 -13.00 15.43 -9.18
C LEU A 99 -13.28 16.89 -8.79
N LYS A 100 -14.20 17.12 -7.84
CA LYS A 100 -14.47 18.46 -7.31
C LYS A 100 -13.26 19.02 -6.57
N ARG A 101 -12.65 18.23 -5.67
CA ARG A 101 -11.44 18.62 -4.93
C ARG A 101 -10.24 18.84 -5.85
N ALA A 102 -10.04 17.95 -6.84
CA ALA A 102 -9.00 18.11 -7.86
C ALA A 102 -9.14 19.45 -8.60
N LYS A 103 -10.34 19.80 -9.07
CA LYS A 103 -10.60 21.09 -9.72
C LYS A 103 -10.33 22.27 -8.78
N ALA A 104 -10.83 22.21 -7.54
CA ALA A 104 -10.68 23.29 -6.57
C ALA A 104 -9.20 23.56 -6.22
N GLN A 105 -8.37 22.52 -6.18
CA GLN A 105 -6.94 22.60 -5.89
C GLN A 105 -6.07 22.76 -7.15
N ASN A 106 -6.67 22.96 -8.33
CA ASN A 106 -5.99 23.00 -9.63
C ASN A 106 -5.10 21.77 -9.89
N TRP A 107 -5.49 20.60 -9.38
CA TRP A 107 -4.80 19.35 -9.67
C TRP A 107 -5.14 18.85 -11.07
N PRO A 108 -4.15 18.46 -11.91
CA PRO A 108 -4.42 18.04 -13.28
C PRO A 108 -5.37 16.84 -13.37
N ILE A 109 -6.42 16.99 -14.18
CA ILE A 109 -7.35 15.91 -14.55
C ILE A 109 -7.08 15.59 -16.02
N LEU A 110 -6.58 14.38 -16.27
CA LEU A 110 -6.30 13.88 -17.62
C LEU A 110 -7.56 13.27 -18.24
N ASN A 111 -7.49 12.99 -19.53
CA ASN A 111 -8.56 12.32 -20.28
C ASN A 111 -9.06 11.06 -19.56
N GLY A 112 -10.38 10.87 -19.57
CA GLY A 112 -11.02 9.75 -18.88
C GLY A 112 -10.96 9.84 -17.35
N ASN A 113 -11.08 11.06 -16.79
CA ASN A 113 -11.09 11.31 -15.34
C ASN A 113 -9.90 10.66 -14.60
N THR A 114 -8.72 10.74 -15.21
CA THR A 114 -7.51 10.13 -14.67
C THR A 114 -6.67 11.17 -13.95
N LEU A 115 -6.35 10.93 -12.68
CA LEU A 115 -5.37 11.70 -11.91
C LEU A 115 -4.03 10.96 -11.90
N LYS A 116 -2.94 11.69 -11.67
CA LYS A 116 -1.65 11.10 -11.33
C LYS A 116 -1.23 11.54 -9.94
N ALA A 117 -0.88 10.59 -9.08
CA ALA A 117 -0.16 10.86 -7.85
C ALA A 117 1.28 11.26 -8.15
N PRO A 118 1.99 11.92 -7.21
CA PRO A 118 3.45 12.05 -7.28
C PRO A 118 4.10 10.67 -7.49
N GLY A 119 5.11 10.60 -8.36
CA GLY A 119 5.66 9.33 -8.86
C GLY A 119 4.96 8.77 -10.10
N GLY A 120 3.88 9.40 -10.58
CA GLY A 120 3.25 9.09 -11.87
C GLY A 120 2.14 8.03 -11.81
N TYR A 121 1.81 7.52 -10.63
CA TYR A 121 0.80 6.50 -10.40
C TYR A 121 -0.60 6.98 -10.78
N LYS A 122 -1.29 6.24 -11.64
CA LYS A 122 -2.60 6.62 -12.17
C LYS A 122 -3.73 6.26 -11.19
N PHE A 123 -4.69 7.16 -11.07
CA PHE A 123 -5.94 6.95 -10.36
C PHE A 123 -7.11 7.27 -11.31
N HIS A 124 -7.93 6.27 -11.62
CA HIS A 124 -9.09 6.43 -12.51
C HIS A 124 -10.33 6.71 -11.67
N ILE A 125 -11.01 7.83 -11.93
CA ILE A 125 -12.15 8.25 -11.13
C ILE A 125 -13.46 7.94 -11.86
N ILE A 126 -14.26 7.06 -11.27
CA ILE A 126 -15.66 6.85 -11.65
C ILE A 126 -16.47 7.95 -10.96
N ASP A 127 -17.07 8.85 -11.75
CA ASP A 127 -17.84 10.00 -11.28
C ASP A 127 -19.25 9.59 -10.85
N GLU A 128 -19.31 8.78 -9.80
CA GLU A 128 -20.55 8.38 -9.13
C GLU A 128 -20.45 8.68 -7.63
N PRO A 129 -21.59 8.81 -6.91
CA PRO A 129 -21.58 9.00 -5.46
C PRO A 129 -20.83 7.89 -4.74
N GLN A 130 -20.25 8.22 -3.59
CA GLN A 130 -19.55 7.26 -2.74
C GLN A 130 -20.52 6.15 -2.30
N PRO A 131 -20.13 4.86 -2.37
CA PRO A 131 -20.91 3.79 -1.79
C PRO A 131 -20.98 3.98 -0.27
N THR A 132 -22.16 3.76 0.33
CA THR A 132 -22.40 3.99 1.77
C THR A 132 -22.40 2.72 2.61
N ASP A 133 -22.11 1.54 2.07
CA ASP A 133 -21.87 0.31 2.85
C ASP A 133 -21.06 -0.72 2.04
N SER A 134 -20.17 -1.43 2.76
CA SER A 134 -19.23 -2.53 2.44
C SER A 134 -19.00 -2.94 0.97
N ASP A 135 -17.71 -3.05 0.62
CA ASP A 135 -17.19 -3.33 -0.72
C ASP A 135 -17.78 -4.56 -1.43
N GLY A 136 -18.10 -4.39 -2.71
CA GLY A 136 -18.38 -5.47 -3.66
C GLY A 136 -17.11 -6.07 -4.28
N PRO A 137 -17.24 -7.14 -5.11
CA PRO A 137 -16.10 -7.91 -5.62
C PRO A 137 -15.15 -7.07 -6.48
N VAL A 138 -13.84 -7.24 -6.21
CA VAL A 138 -12.73 -6.50 -6.84
C VAL A 138 -12.38 -7.08 -8.21
N HIS A 139 -12.32 -6.23 -9.24
CA HIS A 139 -11.88 -6.59 -10.59
C HIS A 139 -10.44 -6.12 -10.82
N ARG A 140 -9.51 -7.05 -11.12
CA ARG A 140 -8.08 -6.74 -11.31
C ARG A 140 -7.73 -6.71 -12.79
N ALA A 141 -7.23 -5.57 -13.25
CA ALA A 141 -6.52 -5.46 -14.53
C ALA A 141 -5.00 -5.61 -14.31
N LYS A 142 -4.21 -5.53 -15.38
CA LYS A 142 -2.82 -6.00 -15.41
C LYS A 142 -1.83 -4.95 -14.98
N ALA A 143 -1.75 -4.70 -13.66
CA ALA A 143 -0.79 -3.71 -13.26
C ALA A 143 -0.25 -3.59 -11.84
N TYR A 144 1.06 -3.75 -11.65
CA TYR A 144 1.58 -4.16 -10.35
C TYR A 144 2.79 -3.39 -9.80
N GLY A 145 3.02 -3.76 -8.54
CA GLY A 145 3.77 -3.28 -7.41
C GLY A 145 3.42 -4.33 -6.34
N ARG A 146 3.80 -4.18 -5.07
CA ARG A 146 3.48 -5.23 -4.10
C ARG A 146 2.02 -5.13 -3.65
N ILE A 147 1.24 -6.18 -3.87
CA ILE A 147 -0.09 -6.32 -3.26
C ILE A 147 -0.02 -7.26 -2.05
N ALA A 148 -0.64 -6.85 -0.96
CA ALA A 148 -0.68 -7.64 0.26
C ALA A 148 -2.05 -8.26 0.51
N PHE A 149 -2.04 -9.48 1.01
CA PHE A 149 -3.20 -10.21 1.49
C PHE A 149 -2.96 -10.72 2.91
N ALA A 150 -3.99 -10.68 3.76
CA ALA A 150 -3.97 -11.42 5.01
C ALA A 150 -4.54 -12.82 4.81
N CYS A 151 -3.96 -13.79 5.50
CA CYS A 151 -4.47 -15.16 5.64
C CYS A 151 -4.22 -15.66 7.07
N PRO A 152 -4.96 -16.65 7.57
CA PRO A 152 -4.71 -17.19 8.90
C PRO A 152 -3.28 -17.69 9.07
N PHE A 153 -2.69 -17.45 10.24
CA PHE A 153 -1.31 -17.85 10.56
C PHE A 153 -1.08 -19.32 10.24
N ASP A 154 -1.98 -20.21 10.66
CA ASP A 154 -1.85 -21.66 10.46
C ASP A 154 -1.97 -22.11 8.99
N GLU A 155 -2.51 -21.27 8.10
CA GLU A 155 -2.63 -21.56 6.67
C GLU A 155 -1.38 -21.16 5.87
N GLN A 156 -0.54 -20.26 6.39
CA GLN A 156 0.65 -19.76 5.67
C GLN A 156 1.65 -20.85 5.24
N PRO A 157 1.98 -21.86 6.06
CA PRO A 157 2.87 -22.95 5.62
C PRO A 157 2.31 -23.73 4.43
N ALA A 158 0.99 -23.88 4.33
CA ALA A 158 0.36 -24.55 3.19
C ALA A 158 0.44 -23.72 1.90
N ILE A 159 0.56 -22.38 2.00
CA ILE A 159 0.83 -21.52 0.84
C ILE A 159 2.23 -21.82 0.30
N ALA A 160 3.25 -21.84 1.17
CA ALA A 160 4.62 -22.13 0.77
C ALA A 160 4.72 -23.50 0.06
N GLN A 161 4.15 -24.54 0.67
CA GLN A 161 4.16 -25.89 0.09
C GLN A 161 3.50 -25.93 -1.29
N LYS A 162 2.34 -25.26 -1.47
CA LYS A 162 1.67 -25.22 -2.77
C LYS A 162 2.51 -24.54 -3.85
N ILE A 163 3.21 -23.45 -3.52
CA ILE A 163 4.07 -22.72 -4.46
C ILE A 163 5.26 -23.60 -4.86
N GLU A 164 5.89 -24.28 -3.90
CA GLU A 164 6.98 -25.24 -4.15
C GLU A 164 6.53 -26.42 -5.01
N ASP A 165 5.41 -27.06 -4.68
CA ASP A 165 4.85 -28.21 -5.41
C ASP A 165 4.58 -27.87 -6.89
N HIS A 166 4.17 -26.63 -7.16
CA HIS A 166 3.87 -26.13 -8.51
C HIS A 166 5.06 -25.43 -9.18
N LYS A 167 6.25 -25.47 -8.55
CA LYS A 167 7.49 -24.85 -9.05
C LYS A 167 7.30 -23.36 -9.41
N GLN A 168 6.51 -22.67 -8.60
CA GLN A 168 6.29 -21.23 -8.67
C GLN A 168 7.32 -20.48 -7.79
N THR A 169 7.38 -19.16 -7.88
CA THR A 169 8.47 -18.38 -7.29
C THR A 169 8.14 -17.89 -5.87
N ILE A 170 9.00 -18.25 -4.92
CA ILE A 170 9.07 -17.63 -3.58
C ILE A 170 10.22 -16.63 -3.59
N LEU A 171 9.92 -15.34 -3.43
CA LEU A 171 10.92 -14.28 -3.33
C LEU A 171 11.49 -14.17 -1.91
N THR A 172 10.63 -14.36 -0.91
CA THR A 172 11.02 -14.35 0.50
C THR A 172 10.27 -15.47 1.20
N PRO A 173 10.98 -16.51 1.69
CA PRO A 173 10.39 -17.57 2.50
C PRO A 173 9.72 -17.00 3.76
N LEU A 174 9.01 -17.86 4.49
CA LEU A 174 8.37 -17.45 5.75
C LEU A 174 9.37 -16.79 6.70
N ILE A 175 9.12 -15.53 7.02
CA ILE A 175 9.97 -14.70 7.89
C ILE A 175 9.10 -13.86 8.82
N SER A 176 9.57 -13.63 10.04
CA SER A 176 8.96 -12.70 10.99
C SER A 176 9.55 -11.31 10.82
N LEU A 177 8.69 -10.30 10.76
CA LEU A 177 9.05 -8.90 10.62
C LEU A 177 8.53 -8.11 11.82
N ASP A 178 9.44 -7.38 12.43
CA ASP A 178 9.13 -6.48 13.53
C ASP A 178 8.80 -5.08 13.02
N THR A 179 7.88 -4.41 13.71
CA THR A 179 7.66 -2.97 13.60
C THR A 179 7.86 -2.35 14.97
N PRO A 180 8.72 -1.33 15.13
CA PRO A 180 9.03 -0.77 16.44
C PRO A 180 7.79 -0.40 17.25
N GLY A 181 7.65 -1.01 18.44
CA GLY A 181 6.53 -0.75 19.35
C GLY A 181 5.19 -1.36 18.93
N LYS A 182 5.16 -2.23 17.91
CA LYS A 182 3.95 -2.90 17.42
C LYS A 182 4.13 -4.42 17.35
N ALA A 183 3.05 -5.13 17.01
CA ALA A 183 3.06 -6.58 16.86
C ALA A 183 4.01 -7.03 15.74
N THR A 184 4.77 -8.08 16.00
CA THR A 184 5.50 -8.85 14.99
C THR A 184 4.51 -9.58 14.09
N VAL A 185 4.79 -9.61 12.79
CA VAL A 185 4.00 -10.35 11.79
C VAL A 185 4.87 -11.36 11.06
N ARG A 186 4.30 -12.46 10.59
CA ARG A 186 4.95 -13.40 9.69
C ARG A 186 4.46 -13.17 8.26
N VAL A 187 5.40 -13.08 7.34
CA VAL A 187 5.10 -12.91 5.91
C VAL A 187 5.75 -13.99 5.06
N ILE A 188 5.16 -14.24 3.90
CA ILE A 188 5.80 -14.87 2.74
C ILE A 188 5.61 -13.96 1.52
N ILE A 189 6.65 -13.77 0.73
CA ILE A 189 6.60 -12.95 -0.50
C ILE A 189 6.80 -13.86 -1.70
N LEU A 190 5.86 -13.79 -2.62
CA LEU A 190 5.80 -14.59 -3.84
C LEU A 190 5.98 -13.68 -5.05
N ALA A 191 6.33 -14.28 -6.20
CA ALA A 191 6.16 -13.64 -7.50
C ALA A 191 5.17 -14.44 -8.34
N ASP A 192 4.23 -13.75 -8.98
CA ASP A 192 3.39 -14.37 -10.01
C ASP A 192 4.20 -14.67 -11.30
N PRO A 193 3.61 -15.32 -12.32
CA PRO A 193 4.32 -15.65 -13.56
C PRO A 193 4.89 -14.44 -14.33
N ASP A 194 4.36 -13.23 -14.10
CA ASP A 194 4.81 -11.98 -14.71
C ASP A 194 5.74 -11.17 -13.77
N GLY A 195 6.17 -11.76 -12.65
CA GLY A 195 7.09 -11.16 -11.68
C GLY A 195 6.41 -10.27 -10.63
N HIS A 196 5.08 -10.31 -10.52
CA HIS A 196 4.34 -9.45 -9.59
C HIS A 196 4.52 -9.89 -8.14
N GLU A 197 5.03 -8.99 -7.30
CA GLU A 197 5.23 -9.29 -5.89
C GLU A 197 3.89 -9.38 -5.14
N ILE A 198 3.69 -10.51 -4.46
CA ILE A 198 2.50 -10.75 -3.64
C ILE A 198 2.95 -11.10 -2.23
N CYS A 199 2.54 -10.31 -1.24
CA CYS A 199 2.79 -10.57 0.17
C CYS A 199 1.57 -11.26 0.80
N PHE A 200 1.79 -12.39 1.47
CA PHE A 200 0.82 -12.96 2.41
C PHE A 200 1.32 -12.75 3.83
N VAL A 201 0.54 -12.02 4.64
CA VAL A 201 0.81 -11.77 6.06
C VAL A 201 -0.18 -12.53 6.93
N ASP A 202 0.20 -12.89 8.15
CA ASP A 202 -0.72 -13.52 9.08
C ASP A 202 -1.77 -12.52 9.57
N GLU A 203 -3.05 -12.90 9.50
CA GLU A 203 -4.18 -12.04 9.86
C GLU A 203 -4.15 -11.65 11.36
N GLU A 204 -3.71 -12.55 12.22
CA GLU A 204 -3.71 -12.41 13.67
C GLU A 204 -2.71 -11.35 14.15
N GLY A 205 -1.48 -11.39 13.63
CA GLY A 205 -0.46 -10.37 13.86
C GLY A 205 -0.80 -9.07 13.13
N PHE A 206 -1.24 -9.16 11.87
CA PHE A 206 -1.59 -7.98 11.07
C PHE A 206 -2.73 -7.17 11.71
N SER A 207 -3.76 -7.83 12.24
CA SER A 207 -4.87 -7.18 12.94
C SER A 207 -4.40 -6.34 14.13
N GLN A 208 -3.34 -6.76 14.83
CA GLN A 208 -2.76 -6.00 15.95
C GLN A 208 -1.83 -4.88 15.46
N LEU A 209 -1.04 -5.14 14.41
CA LEU A 209 -0.11 -4.18 13.80
C LEU A 209 -0.85 -2.98 13.17
N SER A 210 -1.98 -3.25 12.52
CA SER A 210 -2.69 -2.32 11.62
C SER A 210 -3.74 -1.45 12.32
N GLN A 211 -3.71 -1.37 13.64
CA GLN A 211 -4.57 -0.48 14.40
C GLN A 211 -4.34 0.97 13.97
N VAL A 212 -5.43 1.72 13.79
CA VAL A 212 -5.38 3.14 13.45
C VAL A 212 -4.70 3.87 14.60
N ASP A 213 -3.65 4.63 14.28
CA ASP A 213 -2.95 5.52 15.18
C ASP A 213 -3.60 6.91 15.14
N PRO A 214 -4.26 7.36 16.22
CA PRO A 214 -4.88 8.69 16.28
C PRO A 214 -3.90 9.84 16.06
N GLU A 215 -2.60 9.63 16.33
CA GLU A 215 -1.56 10.63 16.16
C GLU A 215 -0.78 10.47 14.85
N GLY A 216 -1.14 9.49 14.00
CA GLY A 216 -0.42 9.17 12.77
C GLY A 216 -0.31 10.35 11.80
N ASP A 217 -1.39 11.13 11.64
CA ASP A 217 -1.43 12.31 10.76
C ASP A 217 -0.47 13.41 11.26
N LYS A 218 -0.50 13.71 12.56
CA LYS A 218 0.40 14.69 13.19
C LYS A 218 1.86 14.24 13.14
N LEU A 219 2.09 12.93 13.27
CA LEU A 219 3.44 12.36 13.20
C LEU A 219 4.01 12.51 11.78
N LEU A 220 3.21 12.22 10.76
CA LEU A 220 3.57 12.47 9.36
C LEU A 220 3.92 13.95 9.13
N ASP A 221 3.04 14.87 9.54
CA ASP A 221 3.25 16.32 9.37
C ASP A 221 4.57 16.78 10.03
N ARG A 222 4.85 16.31 11.24
CA ARG A 222 6.12 16.57 11.94
C ARG A 222 7.34 16.11 11.12
N TYR A 223 7.27 14.96 10.47
CA TYR A 223 8.39 14.46 9.66
C TYR A 223 8.48 15.14 8.30
N ILE A 224 7.36 15.59 7.72
CA ILE A 224 7.36 16.48 6.56
C ILE A 224 8.09 17.79 6.87
N GLU A 225 7.84 18.41 8.03
CA GLU A 225 8.50 19.66 8.43
C GLU A 225 10.00 19.49 8.70
N LYS A 226 10.41 18.32 9.20
CA LYS A 226 11.82 18.00 9.48
C LYS A 226 12.60 17.56 8.26
N ASP A 227 11.93 17.17 7.20
CA ASP A 227 12.58 16.68 5.99
C ASP A 227 13.30 17.82 5.27
N LYS A 228 14.62 17.68 5.13
CA LYS A 228 15.49 18.64 4.44
C LYS A 228 16.06 18.09 3.15
N SER A 229 15.61 16.89 2.74
CA SER A 229 16.23 16.13 1.66
C SER A 229 15.98 16.71 0.28
#